data_AF-A0A832VXW3-F1
#
_entry.id   AF-A0A832VXW3-F1
#
_cell.length_a   1.000
_cell.length_b   1.000
_cell.length_c   1.000
_cell.angle_alpha   90.00
_cell.angle_beta   90.00
_cell.angle_gamma   90.00
#
_symmetry.space_group_name_H-M   'P 1'
#
loop_
_entity.id
_entity.type
_entity.pdbx_description
1 polymer ?
#
loop_
_entity_poly.entity_id
_entity_poly.type
_entity_poly.pdbx_seq_one_letter_code
_entity_poly.pdbx_strand_id
1 'polypeptide(L)'
;MYHQSEFGNLENYLSEKKHLKNNSCEQALNVHIFTGTVEFKKHRFKSISLFLINVFDGKALEIMSKIFILLCITIALGTTINLLETETSDWFYILGITASMVPLIFSLFIQHVLEYHRDTFCRKCGKKLACEEIGEPVLKETSDHGDYTLTVTRYWKCRYCGNIDTREGPEGIYIKKGEMRPIIHLKSFECKKCGGIGTVKEFKRPDIKEIGNKRIIRRYYKCTLCGHEDIIESEETINRSIHARGS
;
A
#
# COMPACT_ATOMS: atom_id res chain seq x y z
N MET A 1 10.52 38.27 -27.81
CA MET A 1 10.41 37.83 -26.40
C MET A 1 8.94 37.60 -26.09
N TYR A 2 8.62 36.38 -25.62
CA TYR A 2 7.38 35.87 -25.00
C TYR A 2 6.06 35.72 -25.79
N HIS A 3 5.80 34.44 -26.11
CA HIS A 3 4.59 33.62 -25.92
C HIS A 3 3.20 34.25 -25.94
N GLN A 4 2.41 33.85 -26.94
CA GLN A 4 0.95 33.90 -26.92
C GLN A 4 0.40 32.67 -27.67
N SER A 5 0.32 31.51 -27.00
CA SER A 5 -0.21 30.28 -27.61
C SER A 5 -0.85 29.29 -26.63
N GLU A 6 -1.41 29.74 -25.51
CA GLU A 6 -2.07 28.87 -24.52
C GLU A 6 -3.60 28.99 -24.46
N PHE A 7 -4.22 29.93 -25.20
CA PHE A 7 -5.68 30.09 -25.18
C PHE A 7 -6.44 29.31 -26.26
N GLY A 8 -5.77 28.71 -27.24
CA GLY A 8 -6.42 27.97 -28.33
C GLY A 8 -6.96 26.57 -27.98
N ASN A 9 -6.71 26.07 -26.77
CA ASN A 9 -7.01 24.68 -26.40
C ASN A 9 -8.19 24.52 -25.42
N LEU A 10 -8.66 25.61 -24.79
CA LEU A 10 -9.77 25.56 -23.84
C LEU A 10 -11.14 25.59 -24.53
N GLU A 11 -11.27 26.30 -25.66
CA GLU A 11 -12.52 26.36 -26.43
C GLU A 11 -12.87 25.05 -27.14
N ASN A 12 -11.87 24.27 -27.56
CA ASN A 12 -12.07 22.91 -28.07
C ASN A 12 -12.52 21.95 -26.95
N TYR A 13 -11.97 22.09 -25.75
CA TYR A 13 -12.34 21.28 -24.59
C TYR A 13 -13.79 21.55 -24.12
N LEU A 14 -14.26 22.80 -24.21
CA LEU A 14 -15.63 23.17 -23.86
C LEU A 14 -16.64 22.80 -24.97
N SER A 15 -16.23 22.80 -26.24
CA SER A 15 -17.08 22.40 -27.36
C SER A 15 -17.32 20.88 -27.41
N GLU A 16 -16.33 20.04 -27.07
CA GLU A 16 -16.53 18.60 -26.89
C GLU A 16 -17.53 18.26 -25.78
N LYS A 17 -17.55 19.06 -24.70
CA LYS A 17 -18.48 18.85 -23.59
C LYS A 17 -19.94 19.19 -23.93
N LYS A 18 -20.17 20.04 -24.93
CA LYS A 18 -21.53 20.45 -25.36
C LYS A 18 -22.21 19.42 -26.26
N HIS A 19 -21.44 18.56 -26.94
CA HIS A 19 -21.97 17.47 -27.77
C HIS A 19 -22.16 16.13 -27.03
N LEU A 20 -21.72 16.02 -25.78
CA LEU A 20 -21.94 14.84 -24.92
C LEU A 20 -23.25 14.90 -24.10
N LYS A 21 -24.17 15.78 -24.48
CA LYS A 21 -25.51 15.86 -23.91
C LYS A 21 -26.51 15.34 -24.94
N ASN A 22 -26.51 14.02 -25.12
CA ASN A 22 -27.62 13.18 -25.58
C ASN A 22 -27.03 11.82 -25.98
N ASN A 23 -27.00 10.91 -25.02
CA ASN A 23 -27.23 9.48 -25.16
C ASN A 23 -27.00 8.89 -23.77
N SER A 24 -28.10 8.76 -23.02
CA SER A 24 -28.11 7.97 -21.79
C SER A 24 -27.79 6.52 -22.18
N CYS A 25 -26.57 6.11 -21.90
CA CYS A 25 -26.24 4.70 -21.79
C CYS A 25 -25.71 4.56 -20.37
N GLU A 26 -26.51 3.93 -19.51
CA GLU A 26 -26.05 3.41 -18.21
C GLU A 26 -24.77 2.62 -18.46
N GLN A 27 -23.61 3.24 -18.20
CA GLN A 27 -22.36 2.51 -18.14
C GLN A 27 -22.43 1.63 -16.91
N ALA A 28 -22.70 0.34 -17.12
CA ALA A 28 -22.42 -0.68 -16.14
C ALA A 28 -20.95 -0.51 -15.71
N LEU A 29 -20.75 -0.08 -14.46
CA LEU A 29 -19.44 0.02 -13.83
C LEU A 29 -18.80 -1.38 -13.88
N ASN A 30 -17.83 -1.55 -14.77
CA ASN A 30 -17.11 -2.81 -14.94
C ASN A 30 -16.18 -3.02 -13.75
N VAL A 31 -16.70 -3.60 -12.68
CA VAL A 31 -15.90 -4.00 -11.53
C VAL A 31 -15.09 -5.24 -11.91
N HIS A 32 -13.77 -5.10 -11.97
CA HIS A 32 -12.88 -6.22 -12.20
C HIS A 32 -12.43 -6.81 -10.86
N ILE A 33 -12.70 -8.10 -10.65
CA ILE A 33 -12.27 -8.85 -9.47
C ILE A 33 -11.07 -9.72 -9.84
N PHE A 34 -9.94 -9.50 -9.19
CA PHE A 34 -8.77 -10.37 -9.32
C PHE A 34 -8.56 -11.15 -8.03
N THR A 35 -8.18 -12.42 -8.17
CA THR A 35 -7.81 -13.28 -7.04
C THR A 35 -6.40 -13.80 -7.22
N GLY A 36 -5.59 -13.74 -6.17
CA GLY A 36 -4.22 -14.22 -6.16
C GLY A 36 -3.83 -14.79 -4.81
N THR A 37 -2.72 -15.50 -4.74
CA THR A 37 -2.17 -16.03 -3.49
C THR A 37 -1.06 -15.11 -2.97
N VAL A 38 -0.95 -14.96 -1.65
CA VAL A 38 0.11 -14.18 -0.98
C VAL A 38 0.92 -15.08 -0.07
N GLU A 39 2.19 -14.76 0.16
CA GLU A 39 3.00 -15.48 1.14
C GLU A 39 2.42 -15.39 2.56
N PHE A 40 2.71 -16.41 3.37
CA PHE A 40 2.48 -16.40 4.82
C PHE A 40 3.11 -15.19 5.49
N LYS A 41 2.44 -14.69 6.53
CA LYS A 41 2.87 -13.50 7.24
C LYS A 41 4.18 -13.75 7.99
N LYS A 42 5.21 -12.98 7.65
CA LYS A 42 6.53 -13.06 8.28
C LYS A 42 6.63 -12.05 9.42
N HIS A 43 6.80 -12.55 10.64
CA HIS A 43 7.02 -11.71 11.81
C HIS A 43 8.51 -11.52 12.08
N ARG A 44 8.99 -10.29 11.93
CA ARG A 44 10.32 -9.89 12.41
C ARG A 44 10.29 -9.90 13.94
N PHE A 45 11.33 -10.45 14.57
CA PHE A 45 11.50 -10.51 16.04
C PHE A 45 10.62 -11.51 16.83
N LYS A 46 10.15 -12.59 16.20
CA LYS A 46 9.31 -13.63 16.83
C LYS A 46 9.75 -14.02 18.25
N SER A 47 11.04 -14.26 18.49
CA SER A 47 11.55 -14.67 19.81
C SER A 47 11.28 -13.64 20.91
N ILE A 48 11.56 -12.36 20.64
CA ILE A 48 11.34 -11.28 21.61
C ILE A 48 9.85 -11.01 21.76
N SER A 49 9.07 -11.09 20.67
CA SER A 49 7.62 -10.96 20.74
C SER A 49 6.99 -12.03 21.63
N LEU A 50 7.47 -13.29 21.56
CA LEU A 50 7.03 -14.37 22.46
C LEU A 50 7.30 -14.02 23.92
N PHE A 51 8.50 -13.54 24.24
CA PHE A 51 8.86 -13.15 25.60
C PHE A 51 7.94 -12.03 26.13
N LEU A 52 7.81 -10.95 25.36
CA LEU A 52 7.00 -9.79 25.77
C LEU A 52 5.51 -10.11 25.92
N ILE A 53 4.95 -10.97 25.07
CA ILE A 53 3.54 -11.38 25.15
C ILE A 53 3.28 -12.32 26.34
N ASN A 54 4.28 -13.11 26.73
CA ASN A 54 4.18 -13.95 27.92
C ASN A 54 4.19 -13.10 29.20
N VAL A 55 4.99 -12.03 29.24
CA VAL A 55 5.11 -11.15 30.41
C VAL A 55 3.97 -10.13 30.48
N PHE A 56 3.63 -9.50 29.34
CA PHE A 56 2.66 -8.41 29.26
C PHE A 56 1.40 -8.84 28.49
N ASP A 57 0.25 -8.28 28.83
CA ASP A 57 -0.95 -8.42 28.01
C ASP A 57 -1.00 -7.38 26.87
N GLY A 58 -1.92 -7.58 25.93
CA GLY A 58 -2.06 -6.68 24.78
C GLY A 58 -2.36 -5.23 25.21
N LYS A 59 -3.09 -5.03 26.31
CA LYS A 59 -3.42 -3.69 26.83
C LYS A 59 -2.18 -3.00 27.41
N ALA A 60 -1.38 -3.71 28.21
CA ALA A 60 -0.14 -3.18 28.76
C ALA A 60 0.85 -2.81 27.65
N LEU A 61 0.99 -3.66 26.63
CA LEU A 61 1.83 -3.37 25.46
C LEU A 61 1.34 -2.11 24.72
N GLU A 62 0.02 -1.95 24.54
CA GLU A 62 -0.55 -0.75 23.91
C GLU A 62 -0.27 0.52 24.73
N ILE A 63 -0.44 0.45 26.05
CA ILE A 63 -0.13 1.56 26.95
C ILE A 63 1.36 1.90 26.90
N MET A 64 2.25 0.90 26.96
CA MET A 64 3.70 1.11 26.85
C MET A 64 4.09 1.80 25.54
N SER A 65 3.56 1.35 24.40
CA SER A 65 3.81 2.00 23.10
C SER A 65 3.41 3.48 23.11
N LYS A 66 2.25 3.81 23.69
CA LYS A 66 1.79 5.21 23.81
C LYS A 66 2.69 6.03 24.74
N ILE A 67 3.15 5.46 25.85
CA ILE A 67 4.09 6.11 26.77
C ILE A 67 5.41 6.42 26.07
N PHE A 68 5.96 5.49 25.29
CA PHE A 68 7.19 5.73 24.54
C PHE A 68 7.04 6.81 23.46
N ILE A 69 5.88 6.89 22.79
CA ILE A 69 5.59 7.99 21.86
C ILE A 69 5.54 9.33 22.59
N LEU A 70 4.84 9.37 23.72
CA LEU A 70 4.75 10.58 24.55
C LEU A 70 6.15 11.02 25.01
N LEU A 71 6.98 10.07 25.45
CA LEU A 71 8.36 10.33 25.85
C LEU A 71 9.18 10.91 24.69
N CYS A 72 9.08 10.35 23.49
CA CYS A 72 9.72 10.88 22.28
C CYS A 72 9.33 12.35 22.04
N ILE A 73 8.03 12.67 22.12
CA ILE A 73 7.51 14.03 21.91
C ILE A 73 8.03 14.97 23.00
N THR A 74 8.03 14.55 24.27
CA THR A 74 8.51 15.39 25.38
C THR A 74 10.01 15.69 25.27
N ILE A 75 10.84 14.71 24.88
CA ILE A 75 12.27 14.93 24.66
C ILE A 75 12.48 15.88 23.48
N ALA A 76 11.80 15.65 22.36
CA ALA A 76 11.89 16.53 21.19
C ALA A 76 11.51 17.98 21.53
N LEU A 77 10.37 18.18 22.19
CA LEU A 77 9.94 19.52 22.63
C LEU A 77 10.94 20.16 23.59
N GLY A 78 11.39 19.43 24.60
CA GLY A 78 12.40 19.94 25.55
C GLY A 78 13.70 20.34 24.85
N THR A 79 14.15 19.59 23.85
CA THR A 79 15.35 19.93 23.07
C THR A 79 15.15 21.17 22.21
N THR A 80 13.96 21.37 21.64
CA THR A 80 13.65 22.58 20.85
C THR A 80 13.52 23.84 21.70
N ILE A 81 12.96 23.74 22.91
CA ILE A 81 12.83 24.88 23.83
C ILE A 81 14.22 25.33 24.29
N ASN A 82 15.08 24.39 24.71
CA ASN A 82 16.43 24.68 25.13
C ASN A 82 17.27 25.35 24.02
N LEU A 83 17.08 24.94 22.76
CA LEU A 83 17.73 25.57 21.61
C LEU A 83 17.31 27.04 21.42
N LEU A 84 16.06 27.38 21.73
CA LEU A 84 15.53 28.73 21.55
C LEU A 84 15.92 29.68 22.69
N GLU A 85 16.03 29.15 23.92
CA GLU A 85 16.31 29.96 25.11
C GLU A 85 17.81 30.16 25.39
N THR A 86 18.69 29.36 24.80
CA THR A 86 20.13 29.38 25.14
C THR A 86 21.01 29.25 23.90
N GLU A 87 22.19 29.89 23.89
CA GLU A 87 23.30 29.55 22.98
C GLU A 87 23.90 28.18 23.37
N THR A 88 23.07 27.14 23.36
CA THR A 88 23.49 25.79 23.65
C THR A 88 24.39 25.28 22.54
N SER A 89 25.46 24.58 22.92
CA SER A 89 26.34 23.93 21.96
C SER A 89 25.56 22.96 21.07
N ASP A 90 25.84 22.99 19.75
CA ASP A 90 25.28 22.07 18.75
C ASP A 90 25.32 20.60 19.19
N TRP A 91 26.29 20.22 20.03
CA TRP A 91 26.40 18.88 20.60
C TRP A 91 25.18 18.47 21.42
N PHE A 92 24.60 19.37 22.22
CA PHE A 92 23.41 19.09 23.02
C PHE A 92 22.18 18.87 22.15
N TYR A 93 22.09 19.56 21.02
CA TYR A 93 21.01 19.37 20.05
C TYR A 93 21.11 18.00 19.36
N ILE A 94 22.32 17.60 18.92
CA ILE A 94 22.56 16.27 18.34
C ILE A 94 22.24 15.17 19.36
N LEU A 95 22.66 15.34 20.62
CA LEU A 95 22.34 14.40 21.70
C LEU A 95 20.83 14.34 21.95
N GLY A 96 20.14 15.47 21.91
CA GLY A 96 18.70 15.56 22.06
C GLY A 96 17.92 14.81 20.98
N ILE A 97 18.27 15.03 19.71
CA ILE A 97 17.66 14.31 18.58
C ILE A 97 17.92 12.81 18.72
N THR A 98 19.17 12.41 18.91
CA THR A 98 19.53 10.98 19.02
C THR A 98 18.83 10.32 20.21
N ALA A 99 18.71 11.00 21.35
CA ALA A 99 17.95 10.52 22.50
C ALA A 99 16.45 10.37 22.21
N SER A 100 15.83 11.30 21.47
CA SER A 100 14.42 11.23 21.09
C SER A 100 14.09 10.03 20.18
N MET A 101 15.06 9.60 19.36
CA MET A 101 14.89 8.44 18.48
C MET A 101 14.77 7.12 19.25
N VAL A 102 15.37 7.03 20.44
CA VAL A 102 15.38 5.79 21.22
C VAL A 102 13.96 5.35 21.63
N PRO A 103 13.13 6.18 22.30
CA PRO A 103 11.73 5.85 22.58
C PRO A 103 10.92 5.54 21.32
N LEU A 104 11.16 6.23 20.21
CA LEU A 104 10.46 5.98 18.95
C LEU A 104 10.73 4.55 18.43
N ILE A 105 12.01 4.12 18.45
CA ILE A 105 12.40 2.77 18.06
C ILE A 105 11.70 1.73 18.95
N PHE A 106 11.67 1.94 20.27
CA PHE A 106 10.97 1.04 21.19
C PHE A 106 9.46 0.99 20.92
N SER A 107 8.83 2.12 20.60
CA SER A 107 7.41 2.13 20.26
C SER A 107 7.11 1.35 18.98
N LEU A 108 7.88 1.56 17.91
CA LEU A 108 7.76 0.81 16.66
C LEU A 108 7.96 -0.70 16.90
N PHE A 109 8.92 -1.04 17.76
CA PHE A 109 9.16 -2.42 18.15
C PHE A 109 7.94 -3.03 18.87
N ILE A 110 7.37 -2.33 19.84
CA ILE A 110 6.17 -2.78 20.55
C ILE A 110 4.97 -2.90 19.60
N GLN A 111 4.84 -2.04 18.61
CA GLN A 111 3.79 -2.15 17.59
C GLN A 111 3.90 -3.46 16.80
N HIS A 112 5.11 -3.89 16.42
CA HIS A 112 5.31 -5.21 15.80
C HIS A 112 4.95 -6.36 16.73
N VAL A 113 5.23 -6.24 18.03
CA VAL A 113 4.83 -7.22 19.05
C VAL A 113 3.31 -7.26 19.19
N LEU A 114 2.64 -6.12 19.19
CA LEU A 114 1.18 -6.00 19.25
C LEU A 114 0.51 -6.62 18.01
N GLU A 115 1.08 -6.40 16.83
CA GLU A 115 0.64 -7.06 15.61
C GLU A 115 0.74 -8.58 15.74
N TYR A 116 1.90 -9.09 16.17
CA TYR A 116 2.09 -10.53 16.41
C TYR A 116 1.16 -11.08 17.50
N HIS A 117 0.89 -10.31 18.56
CA HIS A 117 -0.09 -10.68 19.59
C HIS A 117 -1.48 -10.82 18.99
N ARG A 118 -1.94 -9.84 18.21
CA ARG A 118 -3.26 -9.88 17.57
C ARG A 118 -3.38 -11.09 16.64
N ASP A 119 -2.34 -11.35 15.86
CA ASP A 119 -2.30 -12.47 14.92
C ASP A 119 -2.36 -13.83 15.62
N THR A 120 -1.61 -14.00 16.69
CA THR A 120 -1.54 -15.28 17.42
C THR A 120 -2.57 -15.43 18.54
N PHE A 121 -3.38 -14.40 18.84
CA PHE A 121 -4.43 -14.46 19.86
C PHE A 121 -5.68 -15.17 19.33
N CYS A 122 -6.21 -16.11 20.12
CA CYS A 122 -7.47 -16.76 19.82
C CYS A 122 -8.65 -15.98 20.39
N ARG A 123 -9.48 -15.40 19.51
CA ARG A 123 -10.70 -14.67 19.90
C ARG A 123 -11.77 -15.55 20.56
N LYS A 124 -11.78 -16.86 20.28
CA LYS A 124 -12.76 -17.80 20.83
C LYS A 124 -12.43 -18.26 22.25
N CYS A 125 -11.20 -18.71 22.49
CA CYS A 125 -10.80 -19.26 23.80
C CYS A 125 -9.95 -18.31 24.65
N GLY A 126 -9.63 -17.10 24.15
CA GLY A 126 -8.87 -16.08 24.86
C GLY A 126 -7.39 -16.42 25.09
N LYS A 127 -6.88 -17.53 24.53
CA LYS A 127 -5.48 -17.92 24.69
C LYS A 127 -4.57 -17.07 23.79
N LYS A 128 -3.52 -16.52 24.39
CA LYS A 128 -2.40 -15.85 23.70
C LYS A 128 -1.52 -16.89 22.99
N LEU A 129 -0.81 -16.50 21.93
CA LEU A 129 0.18 -17.35 21.24
C LEU A 129 -0.39 -18.72 20.82
N ALA A 130 -1.65 -18.75 20.40
CA ALA A 130 -2.45 -19.95 20.18
C ALA A 130 -2.79 -20.20 18.72
N CYS A 131 -2.92 -19.13 17.94
CA CYS A 131 -3.29 -19.21 16.53
C CYS A 131 -2.05 -19.30 15.64
N GLU A 132 -2.12 -20.20 14.66
CA GLU A 132 -1.14 -20.35 13.59
C GLU A 132 -1.84 -20.13 12.25
N GLU A 133 -1.15 -19.47 11.32
CA GLU A 133 -1.68 -19.25 9.99
C GLU A 133 -1.76 -20.56 9.22
N ILE A 134 -2.90 -20.81 8.57
CA ILE A 134 -3.17 -22.01 7.78
C ILE A 134 -3.73 -21.63 6.41
N GLY A 135 -3.53 -22.51 5.43
CA GLY A 135 -3.99 -22.28 4.07
C GLY A 135 -3.24 -21.16 3.37
N GLU A 136 -3.43 -21.05 2.06
CA GLU A 136 -2.83 -19.97 1.28
C GLU A 136 -3.66 -18.68 1.46
N PRO A 137 -3.05 -17.57 1.89
CA PRO A 137 -3.70 -16.26 1.94
C PRO A 137 -4.25 -15.87 0.58
N VAL A 138 -5.49 -15.40 0.56
CA VAL A 138 -6.17 -14.98 -0.67
C VAL A 138 -6.17 -13.46 -0.77
N LEU A 139 -5.50 -12.93 -1.79
CA LEU A 139 -5.63 -11.54 -2.20
C LEU A 139 -6.87 -11.41 -3.08
N LYS A 140 -7.78 -10.51 -2.69
CA LYS A 140 -8.86 -10.05 -3.53
C LYS A 140 -8.60 -8.60 -3.90
N GLU A 141 -8.57 -8.33 -5.19
CA GLU A 141 -8.60 -6.98 -5.72
C GLU A 141 -9.98 -6.69 -6.28
N THR A 142 -10.52 -5.52 -5.95
CA THR A 142 -11.70 -4.96 -6.59
C THR A 142 -11.29 -3.67 -7.27
N SER A 143 -11.34 -3.61 -8.61
CA SER A 143 -10.96 -2.43 -9.39
C SER A 143 -12.19 -1.82 -10.06
N ASP A 144 -12.30 -0.50 -9.93
CA ASP A 144 -13.20 0.40 -10.65
C ASP A 144 -12.36 1.40 -11.48
N HIS A 145 -12.96 2.16 -12.41
CA HIS A 145 -12.38 3.11 -13.38
C HIS A 145 -11.65 4.33 -12.75
N GLY A 146 -10.91 4.13 -11.66
CA GLY A 146 -10.10 5.13 -10.96
C GLY A 146 -9.56 4.66 -9.60
N ASP A 147 -10.26 3.71 -8.98
CA ASP A 147 -9.96 3.20 -7.64
C ASP A 147 -9.89 1.68 -7.61
N TYR A 148 -9.04 1.15 -6.75
CA TYR A 148 -9.07 -0.26 -6.43
C TYR A 148 -8.84 -0.50 -4.95
N THR A 149 -9.49 -1.53 -4.42
CA THR A 149 -9.35 -1.98 -3.04
C THR A 149 -8.68 -3.35 -3.07
N LEU A 150 -7.59 -3.48 -2.30
CA LEU A 150 -6.93 -4.76 -2.06
C LEU A 150 -7.27 -5.26 -0.66
N THR A 151 -7.81 -6.47 -0.60
CA THR A 151 -8.13 -7.16 0.65
C THR A 151 -7.35 -8.46 0.69
N VAL A 152 -6.50 -8.65 1.70
CA VAL A 152 -5.86 -9.94 1.96
C VAL A 152 -6.70 -10.69 2.99
N THR A 153 -7.12 -11.89 2.65
CA THR A 153 -7.85 -12.81 3.53
C THR A 153 -6.88 -13.87 4.03
N ARG A 154 -6.68 -13.95 5.35
CA ARG A 154 -5.84 -14.95 6.02
C ARG A 154 -6.68 -15.82 6.95
N TYR A 155 -6.30 -17.08 7.07
CA TYR A 155 -6.97 -18.05 7.96
C TYR A 155 -6.05 -18.44 9.10
N TRP A 156 -6.57 -18.38 10.33
CA TRP A 156 -5.81 -18.61 11.56
C TRP A 156 -6.45 -19.72 12.37
N LYS A 157 -5.74 -20.84 12.58
CA LYS A 157 -6.23 -21.97 13.36
C LYS A 157 -5.67 -21.95 14.77
N CYS A 158 -6.55 -22.01 15.77
CA CYS A 158 -6.16 -22.16 17.16
C CYS A 158 -5.77 -23.61 17.47
N ARG A 159 -4.55 -23.83 17.96
CA ARG A 159 -4.05 -25.16 18.35
C ARG A 159 -4.77 -25.78 19.56
N TYR A 160 -5.48 -24.97 20.36
CA TYR A 160 -6.14 -25.44 21.58
C TYR A 160 -7.62 -25.76 21.40
N CYS A 161 -8.39 -24.90 20.71
CA CYS A 161 -9.84 -25.10 20.54
C CYS A 161 -10.24 -25.47 19.10
N GLY A 162 -9.27 -25.58 18.19
CA GLY A 162 -9.51 -25.91 16.78
C GLY A 162 -10.20 -24.81 15.96
N ASN A 163 -10.56 -23.68 16.57
CA ASN A 163 -11.27 -22.60 15.87
C ASN A 163 -10.44 -22.04 14.72
N ILE A 164 -11.07 -21.88 13.56
CA ILE A 164 -10.50 -21.19 12.40
C ILE A 164 -11.10 -19.79 12.39
N ASP A 165 -10.25 -18.78 12.46
CA ASP A 165 -10.60 -17.37 12.41
C ASP A 165 -10.16 -16.80 11.05
N THR A 166 -11.09 -16.17 10.33
CA THR A 166 -10.81 -15.55 9.03
C THR A 166 -10.62 -14.06 9.25
N ARG A 167 -9.51 -13.50 8.76
CA ARG A 167 -9.16 -12.11 9.00
C ARG A 167 -8.83 -11.43 7.69
N GLU A 168 -9.47 -10.28 7.48
CA GLU A 168 -9.26 -9.42 6.32
C GLU A 168 -8.48 -8.17 6.73
N GLY A 169 -7.50 -7.75 5.91
CA GLY A 169 -6.75 -6.53 6.18
C GLY A 169 -5.98 -5.99 4.97
N PRO A 170 -5.74 -4.66 4.91
CA PRO A 170 -4.85 -4.04 3.95
C PRO A 170 -3.40 -4.22 4.43
N GLU A 171 -2.80 -5.38 4.21
CA GLU A 171 -1.42 -5.61 4.66
C GLU A 171 -0.42 -5.12 3.62
N GLY A 172 0.46 -4.16 3.98
CA GLY A 172 1.81 -3.99 3.43
C GLY A 172 2.02 -3.90 1.91
N ILE A 173 0.96 -3.82 1.11
CA ILE A 173 1.07 -3.74 -0.35
C ILE A 173 1.39 -2.29 -0.70
N TYR A 174 2.61 -2.06 -1.18
CA TYR A 174 2.97 -0.77 -1.76
C TYR A 174 2.27 -0.65 -3.13
N ILE A 175 1.46 0.40 -3.23
CA ILE A 175 0.68 0.73 -4.40
C ILE A 175 1.19 2.05 -4.94
N LYS A 176 1.65 2.05 -6.19
CA LYS A 176 1.87 3.28 -6.94
C LYS A 176 0.86 3.35 -8.08
N LYS A 177 -0.14 4.22 -7.94
CA LYS A 177 -1.08 4.54 -9.01
C LYS A 177 -0.34 5.31 -10.11
N GLY A 178 -0.60 4.93 -11.36
CA GLY A 178 -0.23 5.73 -12.51
C GLY A 178 -1.15 6.94 -12.64
N GLU A 179 -0.59 8.13 -12.77
CA GLU A 179 -1.34 9.33 -13.15
C GLU A 179 -1.92 9.18 -14.56
N MET A 180 -3.13 9.70 -14.78
CA MET A 180 -3.64 9.93 -16.13
C MET A 180 -2.67 10.87 -16.86
N ARG A 181 -2.27 10.50 -18.08
CA ARG A 181 -1.42 11.33 -18.94
C ARG A 181 -2.15 11.61 -20.25
N PRO A 182 -1.79 12.71 -20.95
CA PRO A 182 -2.17 12.87 -22.34
C PRO A 182 -1.71 11.63 -23.12
N ILE A 183 -2.59 11.17 -23.99
CA ILE A 183 -2.52 9.88 -24.67
C ILE A 183 -1.17 9.74 -25.39
N ILE A 184 -0.36 8.76 -24.98
CA ILE A 184 0.92 8.48 -25.64
C ILE A 184 0.65 7.47 -26.74
N HIS A 185 0.94 7.85 -27.99
CA HIS A 185 0.84 6.95 -29.13
C HIS A 185 1.90 5.86 -29.02
N LEU A 186 1.49 4.64 -28.63
CA LEU A 186 2.31 3.45 -28.78
C LEU A 186 2.16 2.95 -30.21
N LYS A 187 3.29 2.74 -30.89
CA LYS A 187 3.30 2.14 -32.23
C LYS A 187 2.87 0.67 -32.11
N SER A 188 1.92 0.27 -32.96
CA SER A 188 1.55 -1.11 -33.34
C SER A 188 0.91 -2.05 -32.30
N PHE A 189 -0.29 -1.73 -31.81
CA PHE A 189 -1.22 -2.73 -31.24
C PHE A 189 -2.49 -2.82 -32.09
N GLU A 190 -2.97 -4.04 -32.33
CA GLU A 190 -4.25 -4.33 -32.98
C GLU A 190 -5.39 -4.29 -31.95
N CYS A 191 -6.49 -3.62 -32.28
CA CYS A 191 -7.67 -3.66 -31.43
C CYS A 191 -8.38 -5.01 -31.54
N LYS A 192 -8.46 -5.77 -30.43
CA LYS A 192 -9.15 -7.07 -30.38
C LYS A 192 -10.63 -7.04 -30.82
N LYS A 193 -11.29 -5.87 -30.74
CA LYS A 193 -12.71 -5.72 -31.10
C LYS A 193 -12.92 -5.39 -32.58
N CYS A 194 -12.15 -4.46 -33.14
CA CYS A 194 -12.37 -3.97 -34.51
C CYS A 194 -11.25 -4.31 -35.50
N GLY A 195 -10.19 -5.02 -35.07
CA GLY A 195 -9.03 -5.38 -35.90
C GLY A 195 -8.17 -4.19 -36.34
N GLY A 196 -8.44 -2.98 -35.84
CA GLY A 196 -7.73 -1.78 -36.25
C GLY A 196 -6.28 -1.77 -35.76
N ILE A 197 -5.31 -1.89 -36.68
CA ILE A 197 -3.87 -1.87 -36.38
C ILE A 197 -3.40 -0.44 -36.09
N GLY A 198 -2.67 -0.25 -34.99
CA GLY A 198 -2.11 1.06 -34.62
C GLY A 198 -3.15 2.06 -34.08
N THR A 199 -4.34 1.56 -33.76
CA THR A 199 -5.47 2.38 -33.28
C THR A 199 -5.60 2.36 -31.76
N VAL A 200 -4.81 1.55 -31.09
CA VAL A 200 -4.84 1.37 -29.64
C VAL A 200 -3.77 2.25 -29.00
N LYS A 201 -4.17 3.04 -27.99
CA LYS A 201 -3.26 3.95 -27.28
C LYS A 201 -3.33 3.71 -25.78
N GLU A 202 -2.19 3.81 -25.10
CA GLU A 202 -2.15 3.78 -23.64
C GLU A 202 -2.59 5.15 -23.10
N PHE A 203 -3.63 5.16 -22.27
CA PHE A 203 -4.29 6.40 -21.82
C PHE A 203 -4.04 6.73 -20.34
N LYS A 204 -3.38 5.82 -19.62
CA LYS A 204 -3.01 5.98 -18.21
C LYS A 204 -1.60 5.46 -18.01
N ARG A 205 -0.80 6.09 -17.14
CA ARG A 205 0.46 5.46 -16.72
C ARG A 205 0.16 4.08 -16.12
N PRO A 206 1.10 3.12 -16.27
CA PRO A 206 0.90 1.82 -15.67
C PRO A 206 0.71 1.92 -14.17
N ASP A 207 -0.23 1.15 -13.63
CA ASP A 207 -0.31 0.91 -12.20
C ASP A 207 0.74 -0.12 -11.82
N ILE A 208 1.52 0.17 -10.78
CA ILE A 208 2.57 -0.71 -10.28
C ILE A 208 2.18 -1.17 -8.88
N LYS A 209 2.16 -2.49 -8.68
CA LYS A 209 1.92 -3.13 -7.40
C LYS A 209 3.09 -4.00 -7.03
N GLU A 210 3.52 -3.93 -5.78
CA GLU A 210 4.55 -4.82 -5.25
C GLU A 210 3.94 -5.68 -4.14
N ILE A 211 3.90 -6.99 -4.39
CA ILE A 211 3.36 -8.00 -3.46
C ILE A 211 4.49 -8.99 -3.18
N GLY A 212 5.12 -8.89 -2.01
CA GLY A 212 6.28 -9.71 -1.66
C GLY A 212 7.45 -9.49 -2.63
N ASN A 213 7.80 -10.52 -3.40
CA ASN A 213 8.83 -10.48 -4.45
C ASN A 213 8.22 -10.37 -5.86
N LYS A 214 6.94 -10.07 -5.98
CA LYS A 214 6.26 -9.92 -7.28
C LYS A 214 5.97 -8.46 -7.53
N ARG A 215 6.26 -8.00 -8.74
CA ARG A 215 5.85 -6.70 -9.26
C ARG A 215 4.82 -6.92 -10.34
N ILE A 216 3.61 -6.44 -10.12
CA ILE A 216 2.53 -6.49 -11.10
C ILE A 216 2.44 -5.12 -11.76
N ILE A 217 2.50 -5.10 -13.08
CA ILE A 217 2.37 -3.89 -13.90
C ILE A 217 1.07 -4.02 -14.70
N ARG A 218 0.15 -3.07 -14.51
CA ARG A 218 -1.11 -3.02 -15.23
C ARG A 218 -1.15 -1.82 -16.16
N ARG A 219 -1.41 -2.07 -17.43
CA ARG A 219 -1.47 -1.06 -18.50
C ARG A 219 -2.88 -0.94 -19.05
N TYR A 220 -3.24 0.27 -19.45
CA TYR A 220 -4.60 0.63 -19.82
C TYR A 220 -4.64 1.18 -21.24
N TYR A 221 -5.35 0.48 -22.11
CA TYR A 221 -5.38 0.75 -23.53
C TYR A 221 -6.78 1.12 -23.99
N LYS A 222 -6.88 2.06 -24.93
CA LYS A 222 -8.13 2.46 -25.56
C LYS A 222 -7.96 2.54 -27.06
N CYS A 223 -8.87 1.91 -27.80
CA CYS A 223 -8.94 2.04 -29.24
C CYS A 223 -9.55 3.41 -29.60
N THR A 224 -8.86 4.18 -30.43
CA THR A 224 -9.36 5.47 -30.92
C THR A 224 -10.42 5.36 -31.99
N LEU A 225 -10.60 4.20 -32.63
CA LEU A 225 -11.64 4.00 -33.64
C LEU A 225 -12.98 3.59 -33.02
N CYS A 226 -12.98 2.58 -32.14
CA CYS A 226 -14.21 2.01 -31.60
C CYS A 226 -14.42 2.27 -30.10
N GLY A 227 -13.49 2.96 -29.44
CA GLY A 227 -13.58 3.27 -28.01
C GLY A 227 -13.39 2.08 -27.07
N HIS A 228 -13.12 0.88 -27.60
CA HIS A 228 -12.90 -0.32 -26.79
C HIS A 228 -11.70 -0.15 -25.87
N GLU A 229 -11.89 -0.43 -24.59
CA GLU A 229 -10.87 -0.40 -23.55
C GLU A 229 -10.37 -1.82 -23.27
N ASP A 230 -9.06 -1.96 -23.15
CA ASP A 230 -8.38 -3.21 -22.84
C ASP A 230 -7.39 -2.97 -21.69
N ILE A 231 -7.25 -3.96 -20.82
CA ILE A 231 -6.37 -3.92 -19.65
C ILE A 231 -5.43 -5.10 -19.75
N ILE A 232 -4.12 -4.83 -19.78
CA ILE A 232 -3.09 -5.87 -19.81
C ILE A 232 -2.35 -5.87 -18.49
N GLU A 233 -2.16 -7.04 -17.91
CA GLU A 233 -1.42 -7.26 -16.68
C GLU A 233 -0.21 -8.14 -16.94
N SER A 234 0.96 -7.73 -16.43
CA SER A 234 2.21 -8.49 -16.50
C SER A 234 2.84 -8.62 -15.12
N GLU A 235 3.39 -9.80 -14.82
CA GLU A 235 4.06 -10.11 -13.55
C GLU A 235 5.57 -10.22 -13.76
N GLU A 236 6.34 -9.52 -12.92
CA GLU A 236 7.81 -9.60 -12.84
C GLU A 236 8.24 -10.08 -11.46
N THR A 237 9.29 -10.91 -11.38
CA THR A 237 9.89 -11.30 -10.09
C THR A 237 10.98 -10.32 -9.70
N ILE A 238 10.85 -9.70 -8.51
CA ILE A 238 11.84 -8.80 -7.90
C ILE A 238 12.91 -9.64 -7.20
N ASN A 239 14.09 -9.77 -7.83
CA ASN A 239 15.27 -10.33 -7.18
C ASN A 239 15.91 -9.27 -6.27
N ARG A 240 15.61 -9.31 -4.96
CA ARG A 240 16.21 -8.41 -3.96
C ARG A 240 17.69 -8.74 -3.63
N SER A 241 18.35 -9.62 -4.38
CA SER A 241 19.71 -10.10 -4.09
C SER A 241 20.86 -9.22 -4.55
N ILE A 242 20.63 -8.06 -5.19
CA ILE A 242 21.72 -7.28 -5.82
C ILE A 242 22.10 -5.99 -5.05
N HIS A 243 21.32 -5.52 -4.08
CA HIS A 243 21.63 -4.27 -3.36
C HIS A 243 22.24 -4.43 -1.95
N ALA A 244 22.72 -5.62 -1.58
CA ALA A 244 23.40 -5.86 -0.29
C ALA A 244 24.93 -6.10 -0.38
N ARG A 245 25.56 -5.75 -1.50
CA ARG A 245 27.03 -5.64 -1.60
C ARG A 245 27.38 -4.24 -2.10
N GLY A 246 27.49 -3.30 -1.18
CA GLY A 246 27.81 -1.92 -1.49
C GLY A 246 27.81 -1.08 -0.21
N SER A 247 28.53 -1.54 0.80
CA SER A 247 28.92 -0.79 1.99
C SER A 247 30.19 -1.40 2.54
#